data_AF-A0A925W481-F1
#
_entry.id   AF-A0A925W481-F1
#
_cell.length_a   1.000
_cell.length_b   1.000
_cell.length_c   1.000
_cell.angle_alpha   90.00
_cell.angle_beta   90.00
_cell.angle_gamma   90.00
#
_symmetry.space_group_name_H-M   'P 1'
#
loop_
_entity.id
_entity.type
_entity.pdbx_description
1 polymer ?
#
loop_
_entity_poly.entity_id
_entity_poly.type
_entity_poly.pdbx_seq_one_letter_code
_entity_poly.pdbx_strand_id
1 'polypeptide(L)'
;MQSIHPTIPQLALIAAISAVSGGVNSIAGGGTLLTFPALLGLGVPGIVANATSTVALWPGSLGSLMGYRKEVIGARAWAVRLAVPSVLGGLTGAWLLLVTSEERFKALVPWLVFGATVLFALQKPAAMAITRRLEKLGLENVRAVHPGFAMLALQYVVAIYGGYFGAGAGILMLAAYGFMGFTNIHQMNGLKNFNGLFFNGVAAVTFALMGIVNWPIALVMAVGSTIGGFATSRIAQKIPQSWVRNAVTAIGLMSAAWLFINR
;
A
#
# COMPACT_ATOMS: atom_id res chain seq x y z
N MET A 1 10.26 17.13 20.39
CA MET A 1 10.45 15.94 19.55
C MET A 1 11.95 15.73 19.39
N GLN A 2 12.52 14.67 19.97
CA GLN A 2 13.91 14.31 19.66
C GLN A 2 13.95 13.80 18.22
N SER A 3 14.56 14.58 17.31
CA SER A 3 14.90 14.10 15.98
C SER A 3 15.94 13.00 16.13
N ILE A 4 15.54 11.74 15.97
CA ILE A 4 16.49 10.64 15.82
C ILE A 4 17.29 10.96 14.56
N HIS A 5 18.57 11.28 14.75
CA HIS A 5 19.52 11.45 13.65
C HIS A 5 20.12 10.07 13.37
N PRO A 6 19.65 9.36 12.32
CA PRO A 6 20.18 8.05 12.00
C PRO A 6 21.67 8.13 11.65
N THR A 7 22.44 7.17 12.11
CA THR A 7 23.86 7.04 11.74
C THR A 7 24.00 6.63 10.26
N ILE A 8 25.17 6.86 9.67
CA ILE A 8 25.45 6.47 8.27
C ILE A 8 25.11 4.99 7.99
N PRO A 9 25.47 4.02 8.87
CA PRO A 9 25.07 2.62 8.69
C PRO A 9 23.54 2.41 8.70
N GLN A 10 22.82 3.12 9.57
CA GLN A 10 21.36 3.03 9.63
C GLN A 10 20.70 3.59 8.36
N LEU A 11 21.23 4.69 7.82
CA LEU A 11 20.76 5.25 6.55
C LEU A 11 21.03 4.29 5.39
N ALA A 12 22.19 3.65 5.33
CA ALA A 12 22.50 2.64 4.31
C ALA A 12 21.55 1.43 4.40
N LEU A 13 21.26 0.95 5.61
CA LEU A 13 20.30 -0.13 5.84
C LEU A 13 18.89 0.27 5.39
N ILE A 14 18.42 1.46 5.78
CA ILE A 14 17.12 1.98 5.36
C ILE A 14 17.05 2.12 3.83
N ALA A 15 18.12 2.61 3.19
CA ALA A 15 18.18 2.72 1.74
C ALA A 15 18.03 1.35 1.07
N ALA A 16 18.74 0.33 1.58
CA ALA A 16 18.66 -1.04 1.07
C ALA A 16 17.26 -1.66 1.27
N ILE A 17 16.69 -1.54 2.47
CA ILE A 17 15.31 -1.99 2.75
C ILE A 17 14.32 -1.26 1.85
N SER A 18 14.51 0.03 1.64
CA SER A 18 13.63 0.84 0.79
C SER A 18 13.75 0.45 -0.68
N ALA A 19 14.95 0.10 -1.15
CA ALA A 19 15.14 -0.43 -2.49
C ALA A 19 14.40 -1.75 -2.71
N VAL A 20 14.54 -2.70 -1.78
CA VAL A 20 13.75 -3.94 -1.82
C VAL A 20 12.25 -3.65 -1.77
N SER A 21 11.85 -2.73 -0.89
CA SER A 21 10.45 -2.31 -0.72
C SER A 21 9.88 -1.67 -1.98
N GLY A 22 10.64 -0.83 -2.68
CA GLY A 22 10.26 -0.24 -3.96
C GLY A 22 10.07 -1.32 -5.04
N GLY A 23 10.96 -2.31 -5.10
CA GLY A 23 10.79 -3.48 -5.97
C GLY A 23 9.51 -4.27 -5.65
N VAL A 24 9.27 -4.56 -4.37
CA VAL A 24 8.05 -5.24 -3.89
C VAL A 24 6.79 -4.42 -4.19
N ASN A 25 6.84 -3.10 -4.02
CA ASN A 25 5.70 -2.22 -4.27
C ASN A 25 5.30 -2.24 -5.75
N SER A 26 6.28 -2.23 -6.65
CA SER A 26 6.06 -2.37 -8.10
C SER A 26 5.40 -3.70 -8.50
N ILE A 27 5.72 -4.79 -7.78
CA ILE A 27 5.22 -6.15 -8.11
C ILE A 27 3.85 -6.41 -7.48
N ALA A 28 3.70 -6.11 -6.20
CA ALA A 28 2.58 -6.59 -5.38
C ALA A 28 1.93 -5.52 -4.50
N GLY A 29 2.51 -4.31 -4.37
CA GLY A 29 1.94 -3.23 -3.56
C GLY A 29 2.15 -3.39 -2.04
N GLY A 30 3.16 -4.16 -1.62
CA GLY A 30 3.44 -4.50 -0.22
C GLY A 30 4.64 -3.79 0.41
N GLY A 31 5.24 -2.79 -0.25
CA GLY A 31 6.51 -2.19 0.18
C GLY A 31 6.49 -1.60 1.61
N THR A 32 5.34 -1.08 2.05
CA THR A 32 5.19 -0.53 3.40
C THR A 32 5.31 -1.58 4.51
N LEU A 33 5.02 -2.86 4.22
CA LEU A 33 5.18 -3.97 5.19
C LEU A 33 6.64 -4.22 5.58
N LEU A 34 7.59 -3.78 4.75
CA LEU A 34 9.03 -3.90 4.99
C LEU A 34 9.58 -2.64 5.67
N THR A 35 9.22 -1.47 5.14
CA THR A 35 9.79 -0.20 5.63
C THR A 35 9.27 0.19 7.01
N PHE A 36 7.99 -0.06 7.31
CA PHE A 36 7.41 0.37 8.57
C PHE A 36 8.02 -0.33 9.81
N PRO A 37 8.09 -1.67 9.89
CA PRO A 37 8.78 -2.34 11.00
C PRO A 37 10.27 -2.00 11.09
N ALA A 38 10.94 -1.76 9.96
CA ALA A 38 12.35 -1.36 9.95
C ALA A 38 12.55 0.00 10.64
N LEU A 39 11.68 0.98 10.38
CA LEU A 39 11.74 2.28 11.05
C LEU A 39 11.44 2.17 12.55
N LEU A 40 10.46 1.34 12.94
CA LEU A 40 10.20 1.06 14.35
C LEU A 40 11.42 0.44 15.05
N GLY A 41 12.10 -0.50 14.39
CA GLY A 41 13.32 -1.12 14.90
C GLY A 41 14.48 -0.14 15.09
N LEU A 42 14.46 1.00 14.39
CA LEU A 42 15.40 2.11 14.56
C LEU A 42 14.96 3.13 15.62
N GLY A 43 13.87 2.85 16.33
CA GLY A 43 13.33 3.70 17.39
C GLY A 43 12.47 4.86 16.89
N VAL A 44 12.17 4.94 15.60
CA VAL A 44 11.30 6.00 15.06
C VAL A 44 9.88 5.81 15.62
N PRO A 45 9.25 6.87 16.18
CA PRO A 45 7.86 6.79 16.63
C PRO A 45 6.93 6.29 15.51
N GLY A 46 5.93 5.49 15.86
CA GLY A 46 5.08 4.80 14.89
C GLY A 46 4.34 5.75 13.95
N ILE A 47 3.79 6.86 14.45
CA ILE A 47 3.11 7.83 13.59
C ILE A 47 4.09 8.44 12.58
N VAL A 48 5.29 8.83 13.05
CA VAL A 48 6.36 9.39 12.21
C VAL A 48 6.87 8.35 11.21
N ALA A 49 7.05 7.10 11.62
CA ALA A 49 7.49 6.00 10.78
C ALA A 49 6.50 5.75 9.64
N ASN A 50 5.20 5.69 9.95
CA ASN A 50 4.15 5.50 8.96
C ASN A 50 4.10 6.67 7.97
N ALA A 51 4.09 7.91 8.48
CA ALA A 51 4.08 9.11 7.65
C ALA A 51 5.30 9.20 6.72
N THR A 52 6.49 8.91 7.27
CA THR A 52 7.76 8.91 6.53
C THR A 52 7.76 7.86 5.42
N SER A 53 7.31 6.63 5.71
CA SER A 53 7.16 5.58 4.71
C SER A 53 6.15 5.96 3.61
N THR A 54 4.98 6.49 3.97
CA THR A 54 3.96 6.89 2.98
C THR A 54 4.51 7.92 2.00
N VAL A 55 5.21 8.95 2.50
CA VAL A 55 5.83 9.98 1.65
C VAL A 55 6.95 9.41 0.79
N ALA A 56 7.80 8.56 1.37
CA ALA A 56 8.96 8.02 0.67
C ALA A 56 8.61 7.02 -0.45
N LEU A 57 7.53 6.24 -0.29
CA LEU A 57 7.12 5.24 -1.28
C LEU A 57 6.15 5.80 -2.33
N TRP A 58 5.50 6.94 -2.07
CA TRP A 58 4.52 7.53 -2.99
C TRP A 58 5.08 7.84 -4.40
N PRO A 59 6.29 8.42 -4.57
CA PRO A 59 6.87 8.63 -5.90
C PRO A 59 6.99 7.34 -6.72
N GLY A 60 7.29 6.21 -6.06
CA GLY A 60 7.36 4.90 -6.72
C GLY A 60 6.02 4.43 -7.30
N SER A 61 4.89 4.85 -6.69
CA SER A 61 3.55 4.52 -7.19
C SER A 61 3.20 5.20 -8.52
N LEU A 62 3.83 6.34 -8.84
CA LEU A 62 3.70 6.98 -10.17
C LEU A 62 4.22 6.06 -11.28
N GLY A 63 5.32 5.34 -11.02
CA GLY A 63 5.86 4.32 -11.93
C GLY A 63 4.87 3.20 -12.22
N SER A 64 4.16 2.73 -11.19
CA SER A 64 3.12 1.71 -11.33
C SER A 64 1.92 2.20 -12.16
N LEU A 65 1.54 3.47 -12.06
CA LEU A 65 0.48 4.04 -12.90
C LEU A 65 0.89 4.07 -14.37
N MET A 66 2.14 4.45 -14.68
CA MET A 66 2.64 4.47 -16.06
C MET A 66 2.60 3.08 -16.71
N GLY A 67 2.91 2.03 -15.95
CA GLY A 67 2.86 0.64 -16.42
C GLY A 67 1.46 0.13 -16.76
N TYR A 68 0.42 0.63 -16.08
CA TYR A 68 -0.97 0.22 -16.25
C TYR A 68 -1.85 1.28 -16.93
N ARG A 69 -1.24 2.22 -17.66
CA ARG A 69 -1.94 3.36 -18.26
C ARG A 69 -3.05 2.94 -19.23
N LYS A 70 -2.82 1.88 -20.01
CA LYS A 70 -3.75 1.42 -21.05
C LYS A 70 -5.01 0.82 -20.41
N GLU A 71 -4.82 0.09 -19.33
CA GLU A 71 -5.86 -0.56 -18.53
C GLU A 71 -6.72 0.49 -17.81
N VAL A 72 -6.09 1.55 -17.29
CA VAL A 72 -6.79 2.70 -16.69
C VAL A 72 -7.61 3.46 -17.75
N ILE A 73 -7.07 3.67 -18.95
CA ILE A 73 -7.81 4.32 -20.05
C ILE A 73 -9.05 3.49 -20.44
N GLY A 74 -8.91 2.17 -20.53
CA GLY A 74 -10.03 1.26 -20.79
C GLY A 74 -11.10 1.25 -19.69
N ALA A 75 -10.78 1.74 -18.49
CA ALA A 75 -11.69 1.83 -17.34
C ALA A 75 -11.88 3.27 -16.82
N ARG A 76 -11.65 4.29 -17.66
CA ARG A 76 -11.53 5.70 -17.22
C ARG A 76 -12.72 6.18 -16.38
N ALA A 77 -13.93 5.81 -16.77
CA ALA A 77 -15.15 6.21 -16.07
C ALA A 77 -15.18 5.68 -14.61
N TRP A 78 -14.67 4.47 -14.39
CA TRP A 78 -14.52 3.88 -13.06
C TRP A 78 -13.35 4.52 -12.30
N ALA A 79 -12.22 4.73 -12.96
CA ALA A 79 -11.05 5.37 -12.37
C ALA A 79 -11.41 6.73 -11.78
N VAL A 80 -12.08 7.59 -12.56
CA VAL A 80 -12.48 8.94 -12.10
C VAL A 80 -13.52 8.89 -10.99
N ARG A 81 -14.52 8.00 -11.07
CA ARG A 81 -15.57 7.91 -10.04
C ARG A 81 -15.06 7.35 -8.71
N LEU A 82 -14.11 6.43 -8.76
CA LEU A 82 -13.47 5.88 -7.56
C LEU A 82 -12.39 6.82 -7.00
N ALA A 83 -11.90 7.78 -7.78
CA ALA A 83 -10.90 8.74 -7.31
C ALA A 83 -11.46 9.65 -6.21
N VAL A 84 -12.72 10.11 -6.33
CA VAL A 84 -13.36 10.97 -5.32
C VAL A 84 -13.40 10.31 -3.93
N PRO A 85 -13.99 9.11 -3.74
CA PRO A 85 -13.95 8.44 -2.45
C PRO A 85 -12.52 8.05 -2.04
N SER A 86 -11.58 7.88 -2.98
CA SER A 86 -10.17 7.63 -2.64
C SER A 86 -9.47 8.85 -2.05
N VAL A 87 -9.69 10.03 -2.63
CA VAL A 87 -9.16 11.30 -2.12
C VAL A 87 -9.78 11.61 -0.76
N LEU A 88 -11.10 11.55 -0.65
CA LEU A 88 -11.80 11.82 0.60
C LEU A 88 -11.42 10.81 1.69
N GLY A 89 -11.37 9.52 1.34
CA GLY A 89 -10.96 8.48 2.29
C GLY A 89 -9.51 8.65 2.71
N GLY A 90 -8.61 8.97 1.77
CA GLY A 90 -7.20 9.26 2.06
C GLY A 90 -7.03 10.44 3.03
N LEU A 91 -7.79 11.53 2.84
CA LEU A 91 -7.83 12.67 3.77
C LEU A 91 -8.32 12.24 5.15
N THR A 92 -9.46 11.55 5.22
CA THR A 92 -10.04 11.08 6.48
C THR A 92 -9.08 10.13 7.20
N GLY A 93 -8.45 9.20 6.48
CA GLY A 93 -7.46 8.28 7.03
C GLY A 93 -6.21 8.98 7.57
N ALA A 94 -5.66 9.93 6.81
CA ALA A 94 -4.52 10.74 7.24
C ALA A 94 -4.87 11.58 8.47
N TRP A 95 -6.03 12.22 8.47
CA TRP A 95 -6.55 12.97 9.61
C TRP A 95 -6.72 12.08 10.84
N LEU A 96 -7.31 10.88 10.68
CA LEU A 96 -7.45 9.90 11.76
C LEU A 96 -6.09 9.50 12.35
N LEU A 97 -5.06 9.34 11.51
CA LEU A 97 -3.70 9.06 12.00
C LEU A 97 -3.17 10.23 12.85
N LEU A 98 -3.37 11.48 12.40
CA LEU A 98 -2.89 12.68 13.08
C LEU A 98 -3.55 12.91 14.44
N VAL A 99 -4.83 12.56 14.59
CA VAL A 99 -5.55 12.66 15.87
C VAL A 99 -5.38 11.43 16.75
N THR A 100 -4.78 10.35 16.23
CA THR A 100 -4.48 9.16 17.02
C THR A 100 -3.26 9.43 17.91
N SER A 101 -3.37 9.20 19.21
CA SER A 101 -2.21 9.26 20.11
C SER A 101 -1.19 8.16 19.79
N GLU A 102 0.09 8.45 19.96
CA GLU A 102 1.19 7.49 19.75
C GLU A 102 0.98 6.16 20.49
N GLU A 103 0.47 6.19 21.72
CA GLU A 103 0.18 4.98 22.52
C GLU A 103 -0.89 4.09 21.87
N ARG A 104 -2.05 4.67 21.50
CA ARG A 104 -3.10 3.96 20.76
C ARG A 104 -2.59 3.42 19.43
N PHE A 105 -1.79 4.21 18.70
CA PHE A 105 -1.21 3.75 17.43
C PHE A 105 -0.29 2.55 17.64
N LYS A 106 0.62 2.60 18.61
CA LYS A 106 1.48 1.46 18.99
C LYS A 106 0.67 0.23 19.37
N ALA A 107 -0.44 0.37 20.08
CA ALA A 107 -1.33 -0.73 20.39
C ALA A 107 -2.00 -1.33 19.13
N LEU A 108 -2.34 -0.52 18.12
CA LEU A 108 -2.95 -0.98 16.87
C LEU A 108 -1.93 -1.62 15.90
N VAL A 109 -0.68 -1.15 15.90
CA VAL A 109 0.36 -1.53 14.95
C VAL A 109 0.53 -3.04 14.72
N PRO A 110 0.62 -3.91 15.74
CA PRO A 110 0.78 -5.35 15.52
C PRO A 110 -0.40 -5.96 14.76
N TRP A 111 -1.62 -5.48 15.05
CA TRP A 111 -2.84 -5.91 14.35
C TRP A 111 -2.88 -5.40 12.91
N LEU A 112 -2.43 -4.16 12.68
CA LEU A 112 -2.36 -3.58 11.34
C LEU A 112 -1.34 -4.31 10.47
N VAL A 113 -0.14 -4.58 10.99
CA VAL A 113 0.91 -5.32 10.29
C VAL A 113 0.49 -6.76 10.05
N PHE A 114 -0.06 -7.45 11.05
CA PHE A 114 -0.55 -8.82 10.91
C PHE A 114 -1.68 -8.90 9.88
N GLY A 115 -2.69 -8.03 9.99
CA GLY A 115 -3.82 -7.97 9.07
C GLY A 115 -3.37 -7.69 7.63
N ALA A 116 -2.51 -6.68 7.43
CA ALA A 116 -1.96 -6.38 6.11
C ALA A 116 -1.12 -7.54 5.54
N THR A 117 -0.38 -8.24 6.39
CA THR A 117 0.41 -9.43 6.00
C THR A 117 -0.49 -10.60 5.60
N VAL A 118 -1.55 -10.88 6.37
CA VAL A 118 -2.53 -11.94 6.06
C VAL A 118 -3.25 -11.62 4.77
N LEU A 119 -3.73 -10.38 4.59
CA LEU A 119 -4.32 -9.93 3.35
C LEU A 119 -3.35 -10.13 2.17
N PHE A 120 -2.09 -9.77 2.36
CA PHE A 120 -1.05 -9.93 1.35
C PHE A 120 -0.76 -11.39 0.99
N ALA A 121 -0.74 -12.28 2.00
CA ALA A 121 -0.63 -13.71 1.78
C ALA A 121 -1.84 -14.26 1.00
N LEU A 122 -3.04 -13.79 1.34
CA LEU A 122 -4.32 -14.23 0.76
C LEU A 122 -4.63 -13.62 -0.60
N GLN A 123 -3.88 -12.61 -1.06
CA GLN A 123 -4.14 -11.91 -2.31
C GLN A 123 -4.34 -12.85 -3.52
N LYS A 124 -3.46 -13.85 -3.71
CA LYS A 124 -3.56 -14.79 -4.84
C LYS A 124 -4.71 -15.80 -4.68
N PRO A 125 -4.84 -16.54 -3.56
CA PRO A 125 -5.95 -17.49 -3.42
C PRO A 125 -7.31 -16.78 -3.43
N ALA A 126 -7.42 -15.57 -2.86
CA ALA A 126 -8.65 -14.79 -2.93
C ALA A 126 -8.99 -14.40 -4.38
N ALA A 127 -8.02 -13.86 -5.13
CA ALA A 127 -8.21 -13.55 -6.55
C ALA A 127 -8.65 -14.78 -7.35
N MET A 128 -7.98 -15.93 -7.16
CA MET A 128 -8.32 -17.18 -7.84
C MET A 128 -9.70 -17.74 -7.43
N ALA A 129 -10.08 -17.64 -6.16
CA ALA A 129 -11.38 -18.08 -5.68
C ALA A 129 -12.51 -17.23 -6.26
N ILE A 130 -12.30 -15.91 -6.36
CA ILE A 130 -13.22 -14.98 -7.01
C ILE A 130 -13.37 -15.34 -8.49
N THR A 131 -12.27 -15.50 -9.23
CA THR A 131 -12.30 -15.90 -10.64
C THR A 131 -13.08 -17.21 -10.86
N ARG A 132 -12.77 -18.26 -10.08
CA ARG A 132 -13.46 -19.56 -10.18
C ARG A 132 -14.95 -19.48 -9.83
N ARG A 133 -15.33 -18.64 -8.87
CA ARG A 133 -16.74 -18.48 -8.49
C ARG A 133 -17.53 -17.78 -9.59
N LEU A 134 -16.92 -16.81 -10.26
CA LEU A 134 -17.52 -16.07 -11.37
C LEU A 134 -17.65 -16.91 -12.64
N GLU A 135 -16.64 -17.72 -12.97
CA GLU A 135 -16.71 -18.73 -14.04
C GLU A 135 -17.89 -19.69 -13.81
N LYS A 136 -18.05 -20.20 -12.58
CA LYS A 136 -19.18 -21.09 -12.23
C LYS A 136 -20.55 -20.44 -12.34
N LEU A 137 -20.65 -19.13 -12.22
CA LEU A 137 -21.91 -18.39 -12.33
C LEU A 137 -22.23 -17.95 -13.77
N GLY A 138 -21.35 -18.23 -14.75
CA GLY A 138 -21.53 -17.80 -16.14
C GLY A 138 -21.51 -16.26 -16.31
N LEU A 139 -20.97 -15.55 -15.32
CA LEU A 139 -20.96 -14.09 -15.24
C LEU A 139 -19.72 -13.47 -15.91
N GLU A 140 -19.15 -14.15 -16.91
CA GLU A 140 -17.93 -13.73 -17.62
C GLU A 140 -18.08 -12.34 -18.27
N ASN A 141 -19.31 -11.92 -18.55
CA ASN A 141 -19.65 -10.67 -19.23
C ASN A 141 -20.54 -9.72 -18.40
N VAL A 142 -20.46 -9.74 -17.07
CA VAL A 142 -21.11 -8.68 -16.28
C VAL A 142 -20.39 -7.37 -16.56
N ARG A 143 -20.91 -6.61 -17.53
CA ARG A 143 -20.55 -5.21 -17.75
C ARG A 143 -20.65 -4.54 -16.40
N ALA A 144 -19.54 -3.98 -15.94
CA ALA A 144 -19.47 -3.26 -14.68
C ALA A 144 -20.53 -2.14 -14.71
N VAL A 145 -21.69 -2.43 -14.12
CA VAL A 145 -22.82 -1.50 -13.93
C VAL A 145 -22.28 -0.31 -13.17
N HIS A 146 -22.67 0.91 -13.54
CA HIS A 146 -22.27 2.15 -12.86
C HIS A 146 -22.05 1.96 -11.36
N PRO A 147 -20.94 2.45 -10.76
CA PRO A 147 -20.66 2.24 -9.35
C PRO A 147 -21.85 2.71 -8.52
N GLY A 148 -22.57 1.75 -7.96
CA GLY A 148 -23.63 2.03 -7.00
C GLY A 148 -23.04 2.68 -5.76
N PHE A 149 -23.88 3.37 -4.98
CA PHE A 149 -23.47 4.04 -3.77
C PHE A 149 -22.68 3.13 -2.80
N ALA A 150 -23.12 1.88 -2.63
CA ALA A 150 -22.42 0.89 -1.80
C ALA A 150 -20.97 0.62 -2.26
N MET A 151 -20.72 0.65 -3.57
CA MET A 151 -19.40 0.42 -4.15
C MET A 151 -18.48 1.63 -3.89
N LEU A 152 -19.03 2.85 -4.02
CA LEU A 152 -18.31 4.08 -3.68
C LEU A 152 -18.01 4.16 -2.17
N ALA A 153 -18.96 3.78 -1.33
CA ALA A 153 -18.80 3.71 0.12
C ALA A 153 -17.73 2.68 0.51
N LEU A 154 -17.72 1.51 -0.12
CA LEU A 154 -16.69 0.50 0.10
C LEU A 154 -15.30 1.01 -0.29
N GLN A 155 -15.17 1.67 -1.44
CA GLN A 155 -13.91 2.30 -1.85
C GLN A 155 -13.47 3.39 -0.86
N TYR A 156 -14.40 4.18 -0.33
CA TYR A 156 -14.12 5.19 0.68
C TYR A 156 -13.56 4.57 1.97
N VAL A 157 -14.19 3.52 2.49
CA VAL A 157 -13.70 2.79 3.70
C VAL A 157 -12.31 2.20 3.46
N VAL A 158 -12.08 1.58 2.30
CA VAL A 158 -10.75 1.07 1.94
C VAL A 158 -9.72 2.19 1.86
N ALA A 159 -10.09 3.35 1.31
CA ALA A 159 -9.23 4.51 1.23
C ALA A 159 -8.97 5.17 2.60
N ILE A 160 -9.89 5.11 3.56
CA ILE A 160 -9.64 5.51 4.95
C ILE A 160 -8.50 4.66 5.53
N TYR A 161 -8.61 3.34 5.41
CA TYR A 161 -7.54 2.44 5.86
C TYR A 161 -6.22 2.73 5.13
N GLY A 162 -6.29 2.96 3.81
CA GLY A 162 -5.14 3.31 2.99
C GLY A 162 -4.47 4.62 3.41
N GLY A 163 -5.22 5.67 3.71
CA GLY A 163 -4.68 6.93 4.20
C GLY A 163 -4.13 6.83 5.63
N TYR A 164 -4.72 5.97 6.46
CA TYR A 164 -4.29 5.77 7.85
C TYR A 164 -2.98 4.98 7.95
N PHE A 165 -2.89 3.82 7.29
CA PHE A 165 -1.75 2.90 7.42
C PHE A 165 -1.08 2.53 6.08
N GLY A 166 -1.84 2.51 4.98
CA GLY A 166 -1.32 2.28 3.63
C GLY A 166 -0.89 0.84 3.31
N ALA A 167 -0.25 0.13 4.24
CA ALA A 167 0.23 -1.23 4.01
C ALA A 167 -0.94 -2.18 3.74
N GLY A 168 -0.89 -2.98 2.66
CA GLY A 168 -1.96 -3.92 2.32
C GLY A 168 -3.23 -3.30 1.72
N ALA A 169 -3.34 -1.97 1.66
CA ALA A 169 -4.54 -1.28 1.16
C ALA A 169 -4.87 -1.64 -0.30
N GLY A 170 -3.85 -1.88 -1.14
CA GLY A 170 -4.05 -2.33 -2.51
C GLY A 170 -4.78 -3.66 -2.61
N ILE A 171 -4.63 -4.56 -1.63
CA ILE A 171 -5.32 -5.85 -1.63
C ILE A 171 -6.77 -5.69 -1.19
N LEU A 172 -7.03 -4.82 -0.21
CA LEU A 172 -8.38 -4.45 0.17
C LEU A 172 -9.14 -3.86 -1.02
N MET A 173 -8.48 -3.04 -1.85
CA MET A 173 -9.07 -2.53 -3.09
C MET A 173 -9.35 -3.64 -4.10
N LEU A 174 -8.41 -4.56 -4.33
CA LEU A 174 -8.65 -5.69 -5.24
C LEU A 174 -9.80 -6.57 -4.77
N ALA A 175 -9.89 -6.83 -3.45
CA ALA A 175 -11.02 -7.54 -2.87
C ALA A 175 -12.34 -6.78 -3.05
N ALA A 176 -12.34 -5.47 -2.79
CA ALA A 176 -13.48 -4.59 -3.02
C ALA A 176 -13.91 -4.60 -4.49
N TYR A 177 -12.97 -4.55 -5.43
CA TYR A 177 -13.26 -4.62 -6.87
C TYR A 177 -13.81 -5.97 -7.29
N GLY A 178 -13.37 -7.06 -6.66
CA GLY A 178 -13.96 -8.39 -6.85
C GLY A 178 -15.44 -8.42 -6.41
N PHE A 179 -15.75 -7.85 -5.24
CA PHE A 179 -17.14 -7.68 -4.79
C PHE A 179 -17.96 -6.76 -5.68
N MET A 180 -17.31 -5.82 -6.36
CA MET A 180 -17.92 -4.93 -7.33
C MET A 180 -18.20 -5.59 -8.69
N GLY A 181 -17.83 -6.86 -8.87
CA GLY A 181 -18.06 -7.62 -10.10
C GLY A 181 -16.96 -7.45 -11.16
N PHE A 182 -15.82 -6.83 -10.84
CA PHE A 182 -14.69 -6.81 -11.77
C PHE A 182 -14.07 -8.21 -11.87
N THR A 183 -13.93 -8.68 -13.11
CA THR A 183 -13.37 -10.02 -13.43
C THR A 183 -11.97 -9.92 -14.05
N ASN A 184 -11.67 -8.81 -14.72
CA ASN A 184 -10.39 -8.59 -15.38
C ASN A 184 -9.32 -8.10 -14.39
N ILE A 185 -8.38 -8.98 -14.04
CA ILE A 185 -7.29 -8.72 -13.08
C ILE A 185 -6.39 -7.55 -13.52
N HIS A 186 -6.14 -7.38 -14.83
CA HIS A 186 -5.32 -6.28 -15.33
C HIS A 186 -6.03 -4.93 -15.15
N GLN A 187 -7.33 -4.88 -15.43
CA GLN A 187 -8.16 -3.71 -15.20
C GLN A 187 -8.24 -3.35 -13.70
N MET A 188 -8.45 -4.34 -12.84
CA MET A 188 -8.47 -4.14 -11.38
C MET A 188 -7.14 -3.62 -10.86
N ASN A 189 -6.01 -4.14 -11.34
CA ASN A 189 -4.68 -3.65 -10.97
C ASN A 189 -4.44 -2.21 -11.46
N GLY A 190 -4.92 -1.87 -12.67
CA GLY A 190 -4.88 -0.50 -13.17
C GLY A 190 -5.67 0.46 -12.27
N LEU A 191 -6.94 0.12 -11.96
CA LEU A 191 -7.78 0.91 -11.04
C LEU A 191 -7.16 1.00 -9.65
N LYS A 192 -6.58 -0.10 -9.14
CA LYS A 192 -5.92 -0.14 -7.84
C LYS A 192 -4.72 0.80 -7.78
N ASN A 193 -3.85 0.76 -8.79
CA ASN A 193 -2.68 1.64 -8.85
C ASN A 193 -3.10 3.11 -9.01
N PHE A 194 -4.10 3.39 -9.86
CA PHE A 194 -4.62 4.73 -10.06
C PHE A 194 -5.22 5.31 -8.78
N ASN A 195 -6.22 4.66 -8.19
CA ASN A 195 -6.87 5.12 -6.96
C ASN A 195 -5.91 5.08 -5.76
N GLY A 196 -4.97 4.12 -5.76
CA GLY A 196 -3.88 4.00 -4.80
C GLY A 196 -2.96 5.20 -4.76
N LEU A 197 -2.66 5.77 -5.94
CA LEU A 197 -1.88 7.00 -6.06
C LEU A 197 -2.59 8.18 -5.39
N PHE A 198 -3.92 8.28 -5.51
CA PHE A 198 -4.69 9.39 -4.95
C PHE A 198 -4.76 9.34 -3.42
N PHE A 199 -5.19 8.23 -2.83
CA PHE A 199 -5.32 8.20 -1.36
C PHE A 199 -3.95 8.31 -0.67
N ASN A 200 -2.90 7.66 -1.20
CA ASN A 200 -1.56 7.79 -0.65
C ASN A 200 -0.96 9.17 -0.93
N GLY A 201 -1.26 9.77 -2.08
CA GLY A 201 -0.73 11.09 -2.43
C GLY A 201 -1.29 12.16 -1.53
N VAL A 202 -2.59 12.11 -1.27
CA VAL A 202 -3.23 13.04 -0.36
C VAL A 202 -2.78 12.81 1.07
N ALA A 203 -2.61 11.56 1.52
CA ALA A 203 -2.00 11.27 2.82
C ALA A 203 -0.55 11.78 2.92
N ALA A 204 0.29 11.52 1.91
CA ALA A 204 1.67 11.97 1.86
C ALA A 204 1.77 13.51 1.92
N VAL A 205 0.96 14.23 1.13
CA VAL A 205 0.89 15.68 1.16
C VAL A 205 0.42 16.17 2.53
N THR A 206 -0.61 15.56 3.10
CA THR A 206 -1.14 15.92 4.42
C THR A 206 -0.06 15.75 5.51
N PHE A 207 0.64 14.62 5.54
CA PHE A 207 1.70 14.37 6.51
C PHE A 207 2.89 15.31 6.34
N ALA A 208 3.28 15.61 5.09
CA ALA A 208 4.33 16.56 4.79
C ALA A 208 3.98 17.98 5.27
N LEU A 209 2.75 18.44 5.01
CA LEU A 209 2.27 19.75 5.46
C LEU A 209 2.16 19.86 6.98
N MET A 210 1.80 18.76 7.66
CA MET A 210 1.68 18.71 9.12
C MET A 210 3.03 18.56 9.83
N GLY A 211 4.15 18.47 9.10
CA GLY A 211 5.50 18.47 9.67
C GLY A 211 5.86 17.21 10.47
N ILE A 212 5.10 16.12 10.33
CA ILE A 212 5.35 14.85 11.05
C ILE A 212 6.30 13.90 10.31
N VAL A 213 6.80 14.31 9.14
CA VAL A 213 7.66 13.51 8.27
C VAL A 213 9.13 13.71 8.65
N ASN A 214 9.87 12.61 8.83
CA ASN A 214 11.31 12.67 8.98
C ASN A 214 11.96 12.78 7.59
N TRP A 215 12.23 14.01 7.13
CA TRP A 215 12.75 14.27 5.78
C TRP A 215 14.09 13.59 5.46
N PRO A 216 15.12 13.59 6.34
CA PRO A 216 16.35 12.87 6.06
C PRO A 216 16.13 11.39 5.74
N ILE A 217 15.29 10.73 6.54
CA ILE A 217 14.92 9.33 6.31
C ILE A 217 14.08 9.22 5.03
N ALA A 218 13.05 10.06 4.86
CA ALA A 218 12.14 10.02 3.72
C ALA A 218 12.87 10.16 2.38
N LEU A 219 13.86 11.05 2.28
CA LEU A 219 14.63 11.27 1.06
C LEU A 219 15.51 10.07 0.73
N VAL A 220 16.21 9.51 1.72
CA VAL A 220 17.02 8.30 1.53
C VAL A 220 16.14 7.12 1.12
N MET A 221 14.99 6.97 1.77
CA MET A 221 14.01 5.95 1.41
C MET A 221 13.44 6.16 0.01
N ALA A 222 13.15 7.40 -0.40
CA ALA A 222 12.61 7.73 -1.72
C ALA A 222 13.63 7.43 -2.83
N VAL A 223 14.91 7.77 -2.62
CA VAL A 223 15.99 7.41 -3.56
C VAL A 223 16.14 5.90 -3.64
N GLY A 224 16.23 5.22 -2.49
CA GLY A 224 16.34 3.76 -2.44
C GLY A 224 15.16 3.08 -3.14
N SER A 225 13.92 3.47 -2.80
CA SER A 225 12.70 2.88 -3.35
C SER A 225 12.53 3.15 -4.84
N THR A 226 12.96 4.31 -5.32
CA THR A 226 12.92 4.64 -6.76
C THR A 226 13.95 3.81 -7.53
N ILE A 227 15.19 3.73 -7.05
CA ILE A 227 16.25 2.92 -7.68
C ILE A 227 15.86 1.44 -7.68
N GLY A 228 15.45 0.92 -6.52
CA GLY A 228 15.00 -0.46 -6.38
C GLY A 228 13.76 -0.76 -7.21
N GLY A 229 12.78 0.13 -7.21
CA GLY A 229 11.58 0.02 -8.05
C GLY A 229 11.92 -0.01 -9.55
N PHE A 230 12.81 0.87 -10.01
CA PHE A 230 13.23 0.91 -11.42
C PHE A 230 14.08 -0.30 -11.82
N ALA A 231 15.09 -0.65 -11.02
CA ALA A 231 15.95 -1.81 -11.26
C ALA A 231 15.12 -3.10 -11.29
N THR A 232 14.18 -3.23 -10.36
CA THR A 232 13.29 -4.39 -10.29
C THR A 232 12.25 -4.34 -11.41
N SER A 233 11.78 -3.19 -11.91
CA SER A 233 10.73 -3.15 -12.95
C SER A 233 11.07 -3.96 -14.23
N ARG A 234 12.34 -4.03 -14.62
CA ARG A 234 12.83 -4.81 -15.77
C ARG A 234 12.99 -6.30 -15.46
N ILE A 235 13.30 -6.64 -14.21
CA ILE A 235 13.57 -8.02 -13.76
C ILE A 235 12.33 -8.66 -13.14
N ALA A 236 11.37 -7.84 -12.69
CA ALA A 236 10.12 -8.21 -12.01
C ALA A 236 9.27 -9.16 -12.83
N GLN A 237 9.30 -9.03 -14.16
CA GLN A 237 8.60 -9.94 -15.07
C GLN A 237 9.22 -11.35 -15.10
N LYS A 238 10.48 -11.49 -14.68
CA LYS A 238 11.21 -12.77 -14.62
C LYS A 238 11.20 -13.40 -13.22
N ILE A 239 10.90 -12.63 -12.18
CA ILE A 239 10.84 -13.14 -10.81
C ILE A 239 9.46 -13.79 -10.59
N PRO A 240 9.40 -15.06 -10.15
CA PRO A 240 8.13 -15.67 -9.80
C PRO A 240 7.44 -14.87 -8.69
N GLN A 241 6.24 -14.39 -8.95
CA GLN A 241 5.47 -13.59 -7.98
C GLN A 241 5.23 -14.33 -6.65
N SER A 242 5.25 -15.67 -6.66
CA SER A 242 5.18 -16.51 -5.46
C SER A 242 6.35 -16.29 -4.52
N TRP A 243 7.58 -16.10 -5.03
CA TRP A 243 8.77 -15.88 -4.21
C TRP A 243 8.70 -14.55 -3.49
N VAL A 244 8.42 -13.47 -4.23
CA VAL A 244 8.24 -12.13 -3.66
C VAL A 244 7.14 -12.16 -2.61
N ARG A 245 6.02 -12.82 -2.91
CA ARG A 245 4.91 -12.91 -1.97
C ARG A 245 5.32 -13.62 -0.68
N ASN A 246 5.90 -14.82 -0.80
CA ASN A 246 6.26 -15.63 0.36
C ASN A 246 7.32 -14.93 1.22
N ALA A 247 8.30 -14.25 0.60
CA ALA A 247 9.30 -13.48 1.33
C ALA A 247 8.67 -12.32 2.13
N VAL A 248 7.81 -11.53 1.49
CA VAL A 248 7.11 -10.41 2.15
C VAL A 248 6.15 -10.92 3.23
N THR A 249 5.44 -12.02 2.99
CA THR A 249 4.60 -12.67 4.01
C THR A 249 5.43 -13.13 5.20
N ALA A 250 6.58 -13.79 4.97
CA ALA A 250 7.45 -14.24 6.05
C ALA A 250 7.96 -13.05 6.87
N ILE A 251 8.48 -12.00 6.22
CA ILE A 251 8.97 -10.79 6.89
C ILE A 251 7.84 -10.10 7.65
N GLY A 252 6.65 -10.00 7.04
CA GLY A 252 5.48 -9.41 7.68
C GLY A 252 5.02 -10.17 8.92
N LEU A 253 5.02 -11.51 8.87
CA LEU A 253 4.66 -12.37 10.00
C LEU A 253 5.71 -12.28 11.12
N MET A 254 7.00 -12.28 10.76
CA MET A 254 8.10 -12.08 11.71
C MET A 254 8.00 -10.70 12.38
N SER A 255 7.72 -9.67 11.59
CA SER A 255 7.54 -8.30 12.09
C SER A 255 6.34 -8.20 13.01
N ALA A 256 5.21 -8.80 12.64
CA ALA A 256 4.02 -8.87 13.48
C ALA A 256 4.31 -9.58 14.81
N ALA A 257 4.96 -10.75 14.76
CA ALA A 257 5.34 -11.50 15.96
C ALA A 257 6.26 -10.68 16.88
N TRP A 258 7.30 -10.07 16.32
CA TRP A 258 8.19 -9.15 17.06
C TRP A 258 7.41 -8.00 17.72
N LEU A 259 6.48 -7.38 16.99
CA LEU A 259 5.63 -6.31 17.49
C LEU A 259 4.65 -6.76 18.58
N PHE A 260 4.19 -8.01 18.57
CA PHE A 260 3.35 -8.56 19.63
C PHE A 260 4.16 -8.87 20.90
N ILE A 261 5.42 -9.28 20.76
CA ILE A 261 6.31 -9.61 21.88
C ILE A 261 6.82 -8.34 22.58
N ASN A 262 7.15 -7.30 21.80
CA ASN A 262 7.75 -6.05 22.29
C ASN A 262 6.71 -4.96 22.60
N ARG A 263 5.50 -5.34 23.02
CA ARG A 263 4.43 -4.41 23.42
C ARG A 263 4.65 -3.78 24.78
#